data_AF-A0A961BPZ7-F1
#
_entry.id   AF-A0A961BPZ7-F1
#
_cell.length_a   1.000
_cell.length_b   1.000
_cell.length_c   1.000
_cell.angle_alpha   90.00
_cell.angle_beta   90.00
_cell.angle_gamma   90.00
#
_symmetry.space_group_name_H-M   'P 1'
#
loop_
_entity.id
_entity.type
_entity.pdbx_description
1 polymer ?
#
loop_
_entity_poly.entity_id
_entity_poly.type
_entity_poly.pdbx_seq_one_letter_code
_entity_poly.pdbx_strand_id
1 'polypeptide(L)'
;MADLGAMELAVGAAAVGLELVFAWPQAVDAVRSPDVSGVSTVTATLMVLVGLSWLAYGVGVADPMVIVANLVMLSATLVIAGALARRRALAWRATATVVAVWALAIAAATVVWGTTGPAVVGSIVGIGMGVPQAVHVVRSGTVAGVAISSYVLLALLQGTWLLYGVLVGDAVIVVPNVIALPVSLGVLGILVRGRATAPPPPRHRAGHFDMVES
;
A
#
# COMPACT_ATOMS: atom_id res chain seq x y z
N MET A 1 21.73 -25.87 2.79
CA MET A 1 20.83 -25.69 1.62
C MET A 1 19.37 -25.90 2.00
N ALA A 2 18.97 -27.01 2.63
CA ALA A 2 17.57 -27.22 3.05
C ALA A 2 17.01 -26.14 4.02
N ASP A 3 17.86 -25.61 4.90
CA ASP A 3 17.48 -24.58 5.89
C ASP A 3 17.23 -23.19 5.27
N LEU A 4 17.97 -22.86 4.19
CA LEU A 4 17.81 -21.58 3.49
C LEU A 4 16.47 -21.52 2.74
N GLY A 5 16.11 -22.59 2.02
CA GLY A 5 14.82 -22.64 1.32
C GLY A 5 13.61 -22.60 2.26
N ALA A 6 13.72 -23.21 3.46
CA ALA A 6 12.68 -23.10 4.48
C ALA A 6 12.53 -21.66 5.00
N MET A 7 13.65 -20.95 5.17
CA MET A 7 13.65 -19.55 5.61
C MET A 7 13.10 -18.61 4.54
N GLU A 8 13.48 -18.78 3.27
CA GLU A 8 12.90 -18.04 2.13
C GLU A 8 11.36 -18.18 2.11
N LEU A 9 10.87 -19.42 2.21
CA LEU A 9 9.43 -19.70 2.23
C LEU A 9 8.75 -19.07 3.44
N ALA A 10 9.33 -19.18 4.64
CA ALA A 10 8.76 -18.64 5.87
C ALA A 10 8.67 -17.10 5.82
N VAL A 11 9.73 -16.43 5.36
CA VAL A 11 9.77 -14.97 5.23
C VAL A 11 8.81 -14.50 4.14
N GLY A 12 8.78 -15.18 2.98
CA GLY A 12 7.83 -14.86 1.90
C GLY A 12 6.37 -15.04 2.33
N ALA A 13 6.05 -16.13 3.03
CA ALA A 13 4.72 -16.37 3.57
C ALA A 13 4.32 -15.32 4.62
N ALA A 14 5.27 -14.88 5.46
CA ALA A 14 5.04 -13.78 6.39
C ALA A 14 4.76 -12.47 5.66
N ALA A 15 5.47 -12.18 4.58
CA ALA A 15 5.23 -10.99 3.75
C ALA A 15 3.82 -11.01 3.14
N VAL A 16 3.40 -12.15 2.57
CA VAL A 16 2.04 -12.36 2.04
C VAL A 16 0.98 -12.17 3.14
N GLY A 17 1.22 -12.68 4.34
CA GLY A 17 0.31 -12.53 5.48
C GLY A 17 0.17 -11.07 5.92
N LEU A 18 1.27 -10.33 5.97
CA LEU A 18 1.27 -8.89 6.26
C LEU A 18 0.55 -8.10 5.16
N GLU A 19 0.74 -8.46 3.89
CA GLU A 19 0.06 -7.87 2.74
C GLU A 19 -1.46 -8.03 2.85
N LEU A 20 -1.92 -9.23 3.22
CA LEU A 20 -3.34 -9.55 3.45
C LEU A 20 -3.93 -8.65 4.54
N VAL A 21 -3.27 -8.58 5.70
CA VAL A 21 -3.72 -7.78 6.85
C VAL A 21 -3.69 -6.29 6.55
N PHE A 22 -2.75 -5.84 5.71
CA PHE A 22 -2.65 -4.44 5.31
C PHE A 22 -3.73 -4.03 4.31
N ALA A 23 -3.95 -4.82 3.25
CA ALA A 23 -4.79 -4.43 2.12
C ALA A 23 -6.30 -4.67 2.36
N TRP A 24 -6.67 -5.78 3.01
CA TRP A 24 -8.07 -6.19 3.08
C TRP A 24 -9.00 -5.36 3.98
N PRO A 25 -8.55 -4.78 5.11
CA PRO A 25 -9.43 -3.94 5.92
C PRO A 25 -10.08 -2.82 5.11
N GLN A 26 -9.30 -2.12 4.28
CA GLN A 26 -9.82 -1.05 3.42
C GLN A 26 -10.77 -1.57 2.33
N ALA A 27 -10.51 -2.76 1.77
CA ALA A 27 -11.39 -3.38 0.79
C ALA A 27 -12.76 -3.73 1.40
N VAL A 28 -12.76 -4.27 2.63
CA VAL A 28 -13.98 -4.56 3.39
C VAL A 28 -14.74 -3.27 3.69
N ASP A 29 -14.04 -2.24 4.18
CA ASP A 29 -14.64 -0.94 4.51
C ASP A 29 -15.23 -0.24 3.28
N ALA A 30 -14.56 -0.30 2.12
CA ALA A 30 -15.07 0.29 0.88
C ALA A 30 -16.40 -0.35 0.42
N VAL A 31 -16.59 -1.65 0.68
CA VAL A 31 -17.84 -2.35 0.36
C VAL A 31 -18.93 -2.03 1.37
N ARG A 32 -18.59 -1.98 2.66
CA ARG A 32 -19.55 -1.79 3.76
C ARG A 32 -19.98 -0.33 3.95
N SER A 33 -19.09 0.62 3.70
CA SER A 33 -19.35 2.04 3.97
C SER A 33 -20.31 2.62 2.94
N PRO A 34 -21.37 3.34 3.34
CA PRO A 34 -22.30 3.97 2.39
C PRO A 34 -21.64 5.14 1.62
N ASP A 35 -20.58 5.70 2.17
CA ASP A 35 -19.79 6.77 1.56
C ASP A 35 -18.38 6.29 1.21
N VAL A 36 -17.87 6.73 0.06
CA VAL A 36 -16.52 6.45 -0.46
C VAL A 36 -15.77 7.74 -0.83
N SER A 37 -16.28 8.90 -0.42
CA SER A 37 -15.68 10.22 -0.68
C SER A 37 -14.22 10.33 -0.22
N GLY A 38 -13.85 9.60 0.85
CA GLY A 38 -12.49 9.54 1.37
C GLY A 38 -11.54 8.58 0.61
N VAL A 39 -12.01 7.85 -0.40
CA VAL A 39 -11.20 6.86 -1.14
C VAL A 39 -10.79 7.43 -2.49
N SER A 40 -9.48 7.58 -2.69
CA SER A 40 -8.90 8.11 -3.93
C SER A 40 -9.02 7.11 -5.10
N THR A 41 -9.73 7.52 -6.15
CA THR A 41 -9.88 6.76 -7.41
C THR A 41 -8.56 6.64 -8.17
N VAL A 42 -7.71 7.68 -8.11
CA VAL A 42 -6.37 7.67 -8.68
C VAL A 42 -5.50 6.66 -7.95
N THR A 43 -5.50 6.67 -6.62
CA THR A 43 -4.73 5.71 -5.82
C THR A 43 -5.19 4.28 -6.07
N ALA A 44 -6.49 4.03 -6.12
CA ALA A 44 -7.03 2.71 -6.46
C ALA A 44 -6.60 2.27 -7.87
N THR A 45 -6.65 3.16 -8.86
CA THR A 45 -6.20 2.85 -10.22
C THR A 45 -4.71 2.53 -10.26
N LEU A 46 -3.87 3.38 -9.66
CA LEU A 46 -2.42 3.16 -9.64
C LEU A 46 -2.04 1.88 -8.87
N MET A 47 -2.74 1.52 -7.80
CA MET A 47 -2.51 0.25 -7.10
C MET A 47 -2.85 -0.97 -7.98
N VAL A 48 -3.86 -0.89 -8.85
CA VAL A 48 -4.10 -1.93 -9.86
C VAL A 48 -2.90 -2.02 -10.82
N LEU A 49 -2.39 -0.88 -11.30
CA LEU A 49 -1.25 -0.85 -12.21
C LEU A 49 0.02 -1.44 -11.58
N VAL A 50 0.31 -1.07 -10.33
CA VAL A 50 1.45 -1.58 -9.56
C VAL A 50 1.31 -3.08 -9.33
N GLY A 51 0.13 -3.56 -8.89
CA GLY A 51 -0.11 -4.97 -8.67
C GLY A 51 0.02 -5.81 -9.95
N LEU A 52 -0.45 -5.29 -11.10
CA LEU A 52 -0.28 -5.97 -12.39
C LEU A 52 1.19 -6.03 -12.82
N SER A 53 1.94 -4.95 -12.61
CA SER A 53 3.38 -4.89 -12.88
C SER A 53 4.17 -5.92 -12.09
N TRP A 54 3.93 -6.01 -10.79
CA TRP A 54 4.61 -6.97 -9.92
C TRP A 54 4.13 -8.41 -10.12
N LEU A 55 2.85 -8.62 -10.42
CA LEU A 55 2.34 -9.95 -10.80
C LEU A 55 3.00 -10.44 -12.10
N ALA A 56 3.14 -9.58 -13.11
CA ALA A 56 3.80 -9.93 -14.36
C ALA A 56 5.28 -10.30 -14.13
N TYR A 57 5.98 -9.55 -13.28
CA TYR A 57 7.34 -9.89 -12.88
C TYR A 57 7.39 -11.23 -12.12
N GLY A 58 6.57 -11.43 -11.09
CA GLY A 58 6.55 -12.68 -10.31
C GLY A 58 6.28 -13.91 -11.17
N VAL A 59 5.34 -13.81 -12.13
CA VAL A 59 5.12 -14.87 -13.14
C VAL A 59 6.34 -15.05 -14.02
N GLY A 60 6.96 -13.96 -14.48
CA GLY A 60 8.13 -13.99 -15.35
C GLY A 60 9.37 -14.63 -14.73
N VAL A 61 9.57 -14.49 -13.41
CA VAL A 61 10.67 -15.13 -12.66
C VAL A 61 10.24 -16.40 -11.92
N ALA A 62 8.98 -16.82 -12.06
CA ALA A 62 8.38 -17.96 -11.38
C ALA A 62 8.50 -17.92 -9.85
N ASP A 63 8.39 -16.74 -9.24
CA ASP A 63 8.40 -16.56 -7.78
C ASP A 63 6.97 -16.68 -7.21
N PRO A 64 6.64 -17.78 -6.50
CA PRO A 64 5.30 -18.00 -5.99
C PRO A 64 4.90 -17.00 -4.89
N MET A 65 5.84 -16.50 -4.09
CA MET A 65 5.53 -15.56 -3.00
C MET A 65 5.15 -14.20 -3.57
N VAL A 66 5.89 -13.72 -4.56
CA VAL A 66 5.57 -12.47 -5.28
C VAL A 66 4.25 -12.60 -6.02
N ILE A 67 3.98 -13.73 -6.67
CA ILE A 67 2.70 -13.98 -7.35
C ILE A 67 1.54 -13.90 -6.36
N VAL A 68 1.59 -14.67 -5.26
CA VAL A 68 0.51 -14.75 -4.29
C VAL A 68 0.26 -13.40 -3.62
N ALA A 69 1.32 -12.69 -3.22
CA ALA A 69 1.19 -11.37 -2.61
C ALA A 69 0.48 -10.37 -3.53
N ASN A 70 0.86 -10.36 -4.81
CA ASN A 70 0.27 -9.43 -5.77
C ASN A 70 -1.16 -9.81 -6.16
N LEU A 71 -1.52 -11.10 -6.14
CA LEU A 71 -2.92 -11.52 -6.24
C LEU A 71 -3.73 -11.04 -5.03
N VAL A 72 -3.18 -11.12 -3.82
CA VAL A 72 -3.83 -10.58 -2.61
C VAL A 72 -4.06 -9.07 -2.75
N MET A 73 -3.02 -8.30 -3.08
CA MET A 73 -3.12 -6.84 -3.25
C MET A 73 -4.08 -6.45 -4.38
N LEU A 74 -3.99 -7.11 -5.54
CA LEU A 74 -4.89 -6.87 -6.68
C LEU A 74 -6.33 -7.18 -6.31
N SER A 75 -6.60 -8.30 -5.63
CA SER A 75 -7.96 -8.66 -5.24
C SER A 75 -8.60 -7.61 -4.33
N ALA A 76 -7.87 -7.15 -3.30
CA ALA A 76 -8.33 -6.09 -2.41
C ALA A 76 -8.56 -4.76 -3.18
N THR A 77 -7.64 -4.39 -4.05
CA THR A 77 -7.73 -3.15 -4.83
C THR A 77 -8.87 -3.19 -5.85
N LEU A 78 -9.11 -4.33 -6.50
CA LEU A 78 -10.22 -4.52 -7.43
C LEU A 78 -11.57 -4.47 -6.71
N VAL A 79 -11.66 -4.97 -5.48
CA VAL A 79 -12.85 -4.81 -4.63
C VAL A 79 -13.10 -3.33 -4.33
N ILE A 80 -12.06 -2.56 -3.99
CA ILE A 80 -12.16 -1.11 -3.77
C ILE A 80 -12.61 -0.40 -5.06
N ALA A 81 -11.97 -0.68 -6.19
CA ALA A 81 -12.30 -0.10 -7.48
C ALA A 81 -13.75 -0.43 -7.89
N GLY A 82 -14.20 -1.67 -7.64
CA GLY A 82 -15.58 -2.09 -7.87
C GLY A 82 -16.58 -1.38 -6.97
N ALA A 83 -16.25 -1.16 -5.69
CA ALA A 83 -17.08 -0.36 -4.79
C ALA A 83 -17.20 1.11 -5.27
N LEU A 84 -16.08 1.70 -5.72
CA LEU A 84 -16.08 3.06 -6.30
C LEU A 84 -16.90 3.14 -7.59
N ALA A 85 -16.77 2.15 -8.49
CA ALA A 85 -17.51 2.10 -9.74
C ALA A 85 -19.02 1.94 -9.51
N ARG A 86 -19.43 1.07 -8.57
CA ARG A 86 -20.85 0.89 -8.20
C ARG A 86 -21.48 2.18 -7.68
N ARG A 87 -20.70 3.04 -7.02
CA ARG A 87 -21.12 4.36 -6.52
C ARG A 87 -20.90 5.49 -7.53
N ARG A 88 -20.54 5.16 -8.77
CA ARG A 88 -20.24 6.12 -9.86
C ARG A 88 -19.13 7.12 -9.52
N ALA A 89 -18.29 6.81 -8.53
CA ALA A 89 -17.12 7.60 -8.19
C ALA A 89 -15.95 7.32 -9.15
N LEU A 90 -15.91 6.14 -9.78
CA LEU A 90 -14.87 5.75 -10.73
C LEU A 90 -15.39 5.74 -12.17
N ALA A 91 -14.68 6.44 -13.05
CA ALA A 91 -14.91 6.40 -14.50
C ALA A 91 -14.35 5.09 -15.10
N TRP A 92 -15.03 3.97 -14.87
CA TRP A 92 -14.53 2.62 -15.15
C TRP A 92 -14.01 2.40 -16.58
N ARG A 93 -14.60 3.08 -17.58
CA ARG A 93 -14.14 3.00 -18.99
C ARG A 93 -12.77 3.64 -19.16
N ALA A 94 -12.56 4.84 -18.59
CA ALA A 94 -11.27 5.50 -18.61
C ALA A 94 -10.23 4.67 -17.83
N THR A 95 -10.62 4.12 -16.67
CA THR A 95 -9.76 3.20 -15.91
C THR A 95 -9.38 1.96 -16.71
N ALA A 96 -10.32 1.33 -17.41
CA ALA A 96 -10.04 0.18 -18.27
C ALA A 96 -9.10 0.53 -19.41
N THR A 97 -9.27 1.70 -20.04
CA THR A 97 -8.33 2.21 -21.06
C THR A 97 -6.93 2.41 -20.49
N VAL A 98 -6.82 3.01 -19.29
CA VAL A 98 -5.53 3.20 -18.61
C VAL A 98 -4.86 1.85 -18.32
N VAL A 99 -5.61 0.86 -17.82
CA VAL A 99 -5.09 -0.50 -17.58
C VAL A 99 -4.64 -1.17 -18.88
N ALA A 100 -5.39 -1.02 -19.97
CA ALA A 100 -5.02 -1.58 -21.27
C ALA A 100 -3.75 -0.94 -21.83
N VAL A 101 -3.61 0.39 -21.74
CA VAL A 101 -2.38 1.10 -22.12
C VAL A 101 -1.22 0.67 -21.22
N TRP A 102 -1.48 0.45 -19.93
CA TRP A 102 -0.47 -0.03 -19.00
C TRP A 102 0.05 -1.43 -19.34
N ALA A 103 -0.81 -2.33 -19.84
CA ALA A 103 -0.37 -3.63 -20.32
C ALA A 103 0.65 -3.50 -21.49
N LEU A 104 0.45 -2.51 -22.38
CA LEU A 104 1.43 -2.19 -23.42
C LEU A 104 2.74 -1.65 -22.83
N ALA A 105 2.67 -0.82 -21.79
CA ALA A 105 3.87 -0.33 -21.10
C ALA A 105 4.65 -1.46 -20.40
N ILE A 106 3.95 -2.41 -19.77
CA ILE A 106 4.54 -3.63 -19.18
C ILE A 106 5.20 -4.47 -20.28
N ALA A 107 4.53 -4.68 -21.41
CA ALA A 107 5.09 -5.43 -22.54
C ALA A 107 6.35 -4.75 -23.09
N ALA A 108 6.30 -3.43 -23.31
CA ALA A 108 7.46 -2.66 -23.77
C ALA A 108 8.63 -2.73 -22.76
N ALA A 109 8.35 -2.56 -21.47
CA ALA A 109 9.34 -2.69 -20.40
C ALA A 109 9.96 -4.09 -20.37
N THR A 110 9.15 -5.13 -20.62
CA THR A 110 9.63 -6.51 -20.72
C THR A 110 10.58 -6.71 -21.90
N VAL A 111 10.28 -6.08 -23.04
CA VAL A 111 11.17 -6.13 -24.22
C VAL A 111 12.49 -5.41 -23.96
N VAL A 112 12.48 -4.28 -23.24
CA VAL A 112 13.67 -3.44 -23.01
C VAL A 112 14.55 -3.97 -21.87
N TRP A 113 13.94 -4.41 -20.76
CA TRP A 113 14.65 -4.78 -19.52
C TRP A 113 14.47 -6.25 -19.12
N GLY A 114 13.89 -7.07 -20.01
CA GLY A 114 13.59 -8.46 -19.70
C GLY A 114 12.52 -8.60 -18.60
N THR A 115 12.56 -9.72 -17.88
CA THR A 115 11.57 -10.03 -16.83
C THR A 115 11.53 -9.00 -15.69
N THR A 116 12.59 -8.23 -15.48
CA THR A 116 12.66 -7.20 -14.43
C THR A 116 11.92 -5.91 -14.79
N GLY A 117 11.72 -5.63 -16.08
CA GLY A 117 11.10 -4.39 -16.58
C GLY A 117 9.74 -4.07 -15.98
N PRO A 118 8.79 -5.02 -15.92
CA PRO A 118 7.49 -4.81 -15.29
C PRO A 118 7.59 -4.30 -13.84
N ALA A 119 8.43 -4.94 -13.01
CA ALA A 119 8.62 -4.56 -11.61
C ALA A 119 9.33 -3.22 -11.46
N VAL A 120 10.27 -2.86 -12.35
CA VAL A 120 10.89 -1.52 -12.36
C VAL A 120 9.83 -0.45 -12.58
N VAL A 121 8.99 -0.61 -13.61
CA VAL A 121 7.91 0.35 -13.91
C VAL A 121 6.89 0.41 -12.76
N GLY A 122 6.51 -0.74 -12.21
CA GLY A 122 5.63 -0.81 -11.04
C GLY A 122 6.22 -0.12 -9.81
N SER A 123 7.51 -0.31 -9.55
CA SER A 123 8.22 0.32 -8.43
C SER A 123 8.27 1.84 -8.55
N ILE A 124 8.52 2.38 -9.75
CA ILE A 124 8.52 3.83 -10.00
C ILE A 124 7.15 4.43 -9.64
N VAL A 125 6.06 3.79 -10.08
CA VAL A 125 4.71 4.23 -9.74
C VAL A 125 4.46 4.13 -8.24
N GLY A 126 4.75 2.97 -7.62
CA GLY A 126 4.51 2.74 -6.19
C GLY A 126 5.27 3.72 -5.30
N ILE A 127 6.55 3.97 -5.58
CA ILE A 127 7.36 4.97 -4.86
C ILE A 127 6.80 6.37 -5.11
N GLY A 128 6.45 6.70 -6.36
CA GLY A 128 5.87 8.00 -6.73
C GLY A 128 4.54 8.30 -6.04
N MET A 129 3.79 7.28 -5.64
CA MET A 129 2.56 7.43 -4.84
C MET A 129 2.86 7.71 -3.36
N GLY A 130 3.82 6.98 -2.78
CA GLY A 130 4.09 7.04 -1.33
C GLY A 130 4.90 8.26 -0.90
N VAL A 131 5.87 8.68 -1.71
CA VAL A 131 6.82 9.74 -1.34
C VAL A 131 6.16 11.10 -1.15
N PRO A 132 5.29 11.62 -2.05
CA PRO A 132 4.65 12.92 -1.85
C PRO A 132 3.79 12.97 -0.59
N GLN A 133 3.09 11.87 -0.27
CA GLN A 133 2.29 11.76 0.95
C GLN A 133 3.17 11.79 2.19
N ALA A 134 4.27 11.04 2.19
CA ALA A 134 5.22 11.06 3.29
C ALA A 134 5.85 12.45 3.48
N VAL A 135 6.23 13.12 2.39
CA VAL A 135 6.75 14.49 2.40
C VAL A 135 5.72 15.46 2.94
N HIS A 136 4.45 15.33 2.56
CA HIS A 136 3.37 16.17 3.09
C HIS A 136 3.25 16.00 4.61
N VAL A 137 3.19 14.76 5.11
CA VAL A 137 3.10 14.48 6.56
C VAL A 137 4.33 15.01 7.32
N VAL A 138 5.53 14.86 6.75
CA VAL A 138 6.78 15.39 7.32
C VAL A 138 6.76 16.92 7.40
N ARG A 139 6.26 17.60 6.36
CA ARG A 139 6.26 19.06 6.28
C ARG A 139 5.13 19.71 7.06
N SER A 140 3.95 19.11 7.09
CA SER A 140 2.79 19.71 7.74
C SER A 140 2.81 19.54 9.26
N GLY A 141 3.48 18.50 9.78
CA GLY A 141 3.43 18.13 11.20
C GLY A 141 2.03 17.75 11.69
N THR A 142 1.02 17.78 10.83
CA THR A 142 -0.36 17.44 11.12
C THR A 142 -0.58 15.98 10.76
N VAL A 143 -0.87 15.20 11.79
CA VAL A 143 -1.08 13.75 11.69
C VAL A 143 -2.52 13.33 11.99
N ALA A 144 -3.43 14.31 12.02
CA ALA A 144 -4.85 14.08 12.24
C ALA A 144 -5.39 13.12 11.17
N GLY A 145 -5.94 11.98 11.59
CA GLY A 145 -6.51 10.97 10.70
C GLY A 145 -5.53 9.90 10.20
N VAL A 146 -4.23 9.97 10.52
CA VAL A 146 -3.27 8.93 10.14
C VAL A 146 -3.06 7.92 11.27
N ALA A 147 -3.36 6.65 11.02
CA ALA A 147 -3.18 5.58 11.97
C ALA A 147 -1.71 5.14 12.08
N ILE A 148 -1.16 5.17 13.31
CA ILE A 148 0.17 4.61 13.61
C ILE A 148 0.28 3.15 13.19
N SER A 149 -0.78 2.36 13.43
CA SER A 149 -0.81 0.94 13.07
C SER A 149 -0.57 0.70 11.58
N SER A 150 -1.09 1.55 10.70
CA SER A 150 -0.87 1.46 9.26
C SER A 150 0.61 1.62 8.89
N TYR A 151 1.33 2.55 9.53
CA TYR A 151 2.76 2.75 9.28
C TYR A 151 3.65 1.71 9.97
N VAL A 152 3.23 1.14 11.10
CA VAL A 152 3.88 -0.04 11.69
C VAL A 152 3.76 -1.23 10.74
N LEU A 153 2.56 -1.53 10.26
CA LEU A 153 2.33 -2.62 9.30
C LEU A 153 3.11 -2.39 8.01
N LEU A 154 3.15 -1.16 7.48
CA LEU A 154 3.88 -0.83 6.27
C LEU A 154 5.40 -1.00 6.44
N ALA A 155 5.96 -0.57 7.59
CA ALA A 155 7.37 -0.76 7.89
C ALA A 155 7.72 -2.25 8.07
N LEU A 156 6.86 -3.02 8.74
CA LEU A 156 7.03 -4.48 8.85
C LEU A 156 6.99 -5.13 7.47
N LEU A 157 5.98 -4.82 6.66
CA LEU A 157 5.82 -5.35 5.30
C LEU A 157 7.06 -5.07 4.43
N GLN A 158 7.54 -3.83 4.41
CA GLN A 158 8.73 -3.47 3.64
C GLN A 158 10.02 -4.08 4.19
N GLY A 159 10.14 -4.21 5.51
CA GLY A 159 11.25 -4.93 6.14
C GLY A 159 11.25 -6.42 5.80
N THR A 160 10.08 -7.06 5.78
CA THR A 160 9.94 -8.47 5.41
C THR A 160 10.23 -8.70 3.93
N TRP A 161 9.73 -7.84 3.03
CA TRP A 161 10.07 -7.92 1.60
C TRP A 161 11.53 -7.62 1.31
N LEU A 162 12.14 -6.68 2.04
CA LEU A 162 13.59 -6.43 1.97
C LEU A 162 14.38 -7.68 2.34
N LEU A 163 14.06 -8.29 3.49
CA LEU A 163 14.71 -9.52 3.93
C LEU A 163 14.50 -10.66 2.92
N TYR A 164 13.27 -10.83 2.42
CA TYR A 164 12.95 -11.82 1.40
C TYR A 164 13.82 -11.63 0.15
N GLY A 165 13.86 -10.41 -0.40
CA GLY A 165 14.67 -10.08 -1.57
C GLY A 165 16.16 -10.36 -1.38
N VAL A 166 16.70 -10.09 -0.17
CA VAL A 166 18.10 -10.44 0.16
C VAL A 166 18.30 -11.95 0.18
N LEU A 167 17.37 -12.71 0.76
CA LEU A 167 17.45 -14.17 0.85
C LEU A 167 17.42 -14.84 -0.52
N VAL A 168 16.50 -14.41 -1.40
CA VAL A 168 16.39 -14.97 -2.77
C VAL A 168 17.39 -14.34 -3.75
N GLY A 169 18.20 -13.37 -3.31
CA GLY A 169 19.21 -12.70 -4.12
C GLY A 169 18.65 -11.80 -5.22
N ASP A 170 17.44 -11.27 -5.06
CA ASP A 170 16.78 -10.47 -6.08
C ASP A 170 16.79 -8.96 -5.76
N ALA A 171 17.67 -8.24 -6.47
CA ALA A 171 17.83 -6.79 -6.34
C ALA A 171 16.55 -6.00 -6.71
N VAL A 172 15.69 -6.54 -7.58
CA VAL A 172 14.43 -5.90 -7.99
C VAL A 172 13.48 -5.79 -6.81
N ILE A 173 13.49 -6.77 -5.90
CA ILE A 173 12.71 -6.74 -4.66
C ILE A 173 13.42 -5.88 -3.60
N VAL A 174 14.75 -5.99 -3.47
CA VAL A 174 15.54 -5.28 -2.46
C VAL A 174 15.46 -3.76 -2.63
N VAL A 175 15.78 -3.24 -3.81
CA VAL A 175 15.93 -1.79 -4.07
C VAL A 175 14.70 -0.97 -3.67
N PRO A 176 13.46 -1.27 -4.11
CA PRO A 176 12.30 -0.47 -3.73
C PRO A 176 12.04 -0.52 -2.22
N ASN A 177 12.31 -1.64 -1.55
CA ASN A 177 12.11 -1.77 -0.11
C ASN A 177 13.20 -1.06 0.71
N VAL A 178 14.44 -0.99 0.23
CA VAL A 178 15.50 -0.13 0.80
C VAL A 178 15.10 1.34 0.77
N ILE A 179 14.40 1.77 -0.27
CA ILE A 179 13.93 3.17 -0.41
C ILE A 179 12.70 3.42 0.46
N ALA A 180 11.73 2.51 0.42
CA ALA A 180 10.44 2.72 1.06
C ALA A 180 10.53 2.58 2.59
N LEU A 181 11.33 1.64 3.11
CA LEU A 181 11.39 1.35 4.55
C LEU A 181 11.79 2.57 5.39
N PRO A 182 12.85 3.32 5.05
CA PRO A 182 13.20 4.56 5.75
C PRO A 182 12.08 5.61 5.70
N VAL A 183 11.34 5.70 4.60
CA VAL A 183 10.21 6.63 4.46
C VAL A 183 9.10 6.26 5.44
N SER A 184 8.73 4.98 5.50
CA SER A 184 7.70 4.48 6.42
C SER A 184 8.10 4.69 7.89
N LEU A 185 9.36 4.41 8.23
CA LEU A 185 9.91 4.63 9.58
C LEU A 185 9.98 6.12 9.96
N GLY A 186 10.35 6.99 9.02
CA GLY A 186 10.39 8.43 9.23
C GLY A 186 9.01 9.00 9.57
N VAL A 187 7.99 8.63 8.80
CA VAL A 187 6.60 9.04 9.06
C VAL A 187 6.11 8.47 10.39
N LEU A 188 6.39 7.19 10.69
CA LEU A 188 6.07 6.59 11.98
C LEU A 188 6.69 7.36 13.15
N GLY A 189 7.95 7.77 13.04
CA GLY A 189 8.62 8.58 14.07
C GLY A 189 7.94 9.92 14.31
N ILE A 190 7.50 10.60 13.25
CA ILE A 190 6.74 11.86 13.35
C ILE A 190 5.38 11.63 14.02
N LEU A 191 4.68 10.57 13.64
CA LEU A 191 3.38 10.20 14.21
C LEU A 191 3.47 9.95 15.72
N VAL A 192 4.46 9.17 16.15
CA VAL A 192 4.68 8.85 17.58
C VAL A 192 5.02 10.11 18.37
N ARG A 193 5.92 10.96 17.85
CA ARG A 193 6.30 12.22 18.50
C ARG A 193 5.12 13.19 18.61
N GLY A 194 4.37 13.38 17.54
CA GLY A 194 3.22 14.30 17.51
C GLY A 194 2.13 13.93 18.51
N ARG A 195 1.89 12.63 18.75
CA ARG A 195 0.94 12.17 19.78
C ARG A 195 1.47 12.34 21.20
N ALA A 196 2.77 12.18 21.42
CA ALA A 196 3.38 12.40 22.73
C ALA A 196 3.35 13.89 23.15
N THR A 197 3.35 14.82 22.18
CA THR A 197 3.31 16.26 22.43
C THR A 197 1.90 16.86 22.36
N ALA A 198 0.87 16.09 22.01
CA ALA A 198 -0.49 16.59 21.89
C ALA A 198 -1.07 16.89 23.29
N PRO A 199 -1.65 18.09 23.51
CA PRO A 199 -2.33 18.39 24.77
C PRO A 199 -3.48 17.40 25.00
N PRO A 200 -3.79 17.05 26.26
CA PRO A 200 -4.88 16.14 26.57
C PRO A 200 -6.20 16.66 25.99
N PRO A 201 -7.10 15.77 25.53
CA PRO A 201 -8.36 16.19 24.95
C PRO A 201 -9.12 17.06 25.97
N PRO A 202 -9.82 18.13 25.51
CA PRO A 202 -10.60 18.95 26.40
C PRO A 202 -11.58 18.05 27.17
N ARG A 203 -11.48 18.07 28.50
CA ARG A 203 -12.47 17.39 29.34
C ARG A 203 -13.81 18.04 28.99
N HIS A 204 -14.71 17.31 28.34
CA HIS A 204 -16.09 17.73 28.23
C HIS A 204 -16.58 18.00 29.65
N ARG A 205 -16.74 19.28 30.01
CA ARG A 205 -17.49 19.66 31.22
C ARG A 205 -18.87 19.04 31.02
N ALA A 206 -19.20 18.06 31.85
CA ALA A 206 -20.57 17.58 31.98
C ALA A 206 -21.46 18.82 32.16
N GLY A 207 -22.44 18.97 31.27
CA GLY A 207 -23.26 20.17 31.17
C GLY A 207 -23.85 20.54 32.51
N HIS A 208 -23.48 21.73 32.99
CA HIS A 208 -24.30 22.48 33.92
C HIS A 208 -25.51 22.94 33.09
N PHE A 209 -26.59 22.17 33.16
CA PHE A 209 -27.90 22.62 32.71
C PHE A 209 -28.38 23.67 33.71
N ASP A 210 -28.06 24.94 33.45
CA ASP A 210 -28.76 26.05 34.06
C ASP A 210 -30.18 26.09 33.45
N MET A 211 -31.13 25.57 34.22
CA MET A 211 -32.56 25.77 33.99
C MET A 211 -32.85 27.26 34.20
N VAL A 212 -33.02 27.97 33.09
CA VAL A 212 -33.66 29.28 33.07
C VAL A 212 -35.16 29.02 33.23
N GLU A 213 -35.67 29.16 34.45
CA GLU A 213 -37.11 29.35 34.68
C GLU A 213 -37.48 30.79 34.29
N SER A 214 -38.41 30.89 33.35
CA SER A 214 -39.11 32.11 32.93
C SER A 214 -40.53 32.12 33.48
#